data_AF-A0ABD0XXS9-F1
#
_entry.id   AF-A0ABD0XXS9-F1
#
_cell.length_a   1.000
_cell.length_b   1.000
_cell.length_c   1.000
_cell.angle_alpha   90.00
_cell.angle_beta   90.00
_cell.angle_gamma   90.00
#
_symmetry.space_group_name_H-M   'P 1'
#
loop_
_entity.id
_entity.type
_entity.pdbx_description
1 polymer ?
#
loop_
_entity_poly.entity_id
_entity_poly.type
_entity_poly.pdbx_seq_one_letter_code
_entity_poly.pdbx_strand_id
1 'polypeptide(L)'
;MGPVYRVVTEEGIMQIMSNGPVQATMKVNPDFFMYSGGIYKCIVLPGSSESGFHSVRIVGWGEERQGRKPIKYWTVANSWGQDWGEGGFFRIRRGVNECKIEDFVLGAWANVETLRKPTVQEVFLRAAGVRLAAEEASPPPTLDEPYVLTTYSNLSNVI
;
A
#
# COMPACT_ATOMS: atom_id res chain seq x y z
N MET A 1 -13.85 -11.23 2.81
CA MET A 1 -12.46 -10.79 3.06
C MET A 1 -11.57 -11.99 2.79
N GLY A 2 -10.58 -11.85 1.89
CA GLY A 2 -9.57 -12.86 1.67
C GLY A 2 -8.54 -12.91 2.81
N PRO A 3 -7.57 -13.82 2.76
CA PRO A 3 -6.55 -13.93 3.80
C PRO A 3 -5.68 -12.67 3.87
N VAL A 4 -5.26 -12.35 5.10
CA VAL A 4 -4.23 -11.35 5.37
C VAL A 4 -2.87 -12.00 5.18
N TYR A 5 -1.93 -11.29 4.56
CA TYR A 5 -0.58 -11.78 4.32
C TYR A 5 0.46 -10.71 4.66
N ARG A 6 1.65 -11.15 5.07
CA ARG A 6 2.77 -10.25 5.34
C ARG A 6 3.49 -9.91 4.04
N VAL A 7 3.73 -8.63 3.82
CA VAL A 7 4.56 -8.12 2.72
C VAL A 7 5.95 -7.84 3.29
N VAL A 8 6.98 -8.37 2.63
CA VAL A 8 8.35 -8.37 3.17
C VAL A 8 9.30 -7.49 2.35
N THR A 9 9.06 -7.34 1.04
CA THR A 9 9.97 -6.61 0.14
C THR A 9 9.41 -5.24 -0.22
N GLU A 10 10.31 -4.29 -0.49
CA GLU A 10 9.93 -2.97 -1.01
C GLU A 10 9.08 -3.11 -2.28
N GLU A 11 9.49 -3.98 -3.21
CA GLU A 11 8.79 -4.26 -4.45
C GLU A 11 7.38 -4.82 -4.19
N GLY A 12 7.22 -5.67 -3.17
CA GLY A 12 5.92 -6.18 -2.76
C GLY A 12 5.01 -5.08 -2.23
N ILE A 13 5.55 -4.14 -1.45
CA ILE A 13 4.80 -2.98 -0.95
C ILE A 13 4.42 -2.06 -2.13
N MET A 14 5.27 -1.89 -3.14
CA MET A 14 4.97 -1.07 -4.32
C MET A 14 3.76 -1.55 -5.13
N GLN A 15 3.36 -2.83 -4.99
CA GLN A 15 2.16 -3.38 -5.62
C GLN A 15 0.85 -2.78 -5.09
N ILE A 16 0.89 -1.89 -4.09
CA ILE A 16 -0.29 -1.14 -3.64
C ILE A 16 -1.04 -0.42 -4.75
N MET A 17 -0.35 -0.04 -5.82
CA MET A 17 -0.97 0.63 -6.97
C MET A 17 -1.92 -0.30 -7.75
N SER A 18 -1.68 -1.61 -7.69
CA SER A 18 -2.50 -2.63 -8.36
C SER A 18 -3.46 -3.33 -7.40
N ASN A 19 -3.01 -3.59 -6.18
CA ASN A 19 -3.71 -4.45 -5.21
C ASN A 19 -4.39 -3.66 -4.08
N GLY A 20 -4.19 -2.35 -4.03
CA GLY A 20 -4.73 -1.46 -3.02
C GLY A 20 -3.80 -1.23 -1.82
N PRO A 21 -4.19 -0.33 -0.90
CA PRO A 21 -3.36 0.08 0.22
C PRO A 21 -3.00 -1.07 1.17
N VAL A 22 -1.84 -0.95 1.82
CA VAL A 22 -1.36 -1.90 2.85
C VAL A 22 -1.27 -1.21 4.21
N GLN A 23 -1.45 -1.99 5.28
CA GLN A 23 -1.22 -1.53 6.65
C GLN A 23 0.26 -1.72 6.99
N ALA A 24 0.91 -0.72 7.57
CA ALA A 24 2.28 -0.80 8.07
C ALA A 24 2.36 -0.36 9.53
N THR A 25 3.37 -0.83 10.26
CA THR A 25 3.75 -0.23 11.56
C THR A 25 5.08 0.49 11.43
N MET A 26 5.22 1.61 12.14
CA MET A 26 6.46 2.38 12.20
C MET A 26 6.76 2.79 13.63
N LYS A 27 8.03 3.01 13.94
CA LYS A 27 8.44 3.72 15.15
C LYS A 27 8.08 5.19 15.04
N VAL A 28 7.50 5.73 16.10
CA VAL A 28 7.21 7.15 16.23
C VAL A 28 8.19 7.77 17.21
N ASN A 29 8.78 8.88 16.79
CA ASN A 29 9.64 9.72 17.60
C ASN A 29 8.89 11.04 17.91
N PRO A 30 9.28 11.78 18.97
CA PRO A 30 8.58 13.00 19.37
C PRO A 30 8.47 14.09 18.28
N ASP A 31 9.42 14.14 17.35
CA ASP A 31 9.40 15.07 16.21
C ASP A 31 8.28 14.78 15.21
N PHE A 32 7.82 13.52 15.10
CA PHE A 32 6.75 13.13 14.20
C PHE A 32 5.41 13.82 14.52
N PHE A 33 5.15 14.11 15.80
CA PHE A 33 3.92 14.82 16.20
C PHE A 33 3.84 16.22 15.58
N MET A 34 4.99 16.83 15.30
CA MET A 34 5.11 18.18 14.71
C MET A 34 5.27 18.17 13.18
N TYR A 35 5.12 17.01 12.54
CA TYR A 35 5.21 16.91 11.08
C TYR A 35 4.14 17.78 10.41
N SER A 36 4.57 18.62 9.48
CA SER A 36 3.70 19.52 8.68
C SER A 36 3.96 19.42 7.17
N GLY A 37 5.03 18.75 6.73
CA GLY A 37 5.29 18.53 5.31
C GLY A 37 6.70 18.03 5.00
N GLY A 38 6.89 17.64 3.73
CA GLY A 38 8.15 17.13 3.19
C GLY A 38 8.34 15.63 3.41
N ILE A 39 9.53 15.11 3.08
CA ILE A 39 9.87 13.70 3.26
C ILE A 39 10.46 13.51 4.66
N TYR A 40 9.66 12.95 5.55
CA TYR A 40 10.01 12.68 6.93
C TYR A 40 11.20 11.72 7.05
N LYS A 41 12.05 12.01 8.03
CA LYS A 41 13.20 11.22 8.45
C LYS A 41 13.18 11.20 9.97
N CYS A 42 13.28 10.01 10.56
CA CYS A 42 13.27 9.90 12.02
C CYS A 42 14.50 10.58 12.64
N ILE A 43 14.25 11.48 13.58
CA ILE A 43 15.30 12.04 14.43
C ILE A 43 15.26 11.33 15.78
N VAL A 44 16.29 10.51 16.05
CA VAL A 44 16.43 9.91 17.39
C VAL A 44 17.17 10.91 18.27
N LEU A 45 16.46 11.49 19.25
CA LEU A 45 17.07 12.42 20.20
C LEU A 45 17.84 11.63 21.29
N PRO A 46 19.07 12.04 21.64
CA PRO A 46 19.78 11.44 22.77
C PRO A 46 18.95 11.60 24.05
N GLY A 47 18.64 10.49 24.72
CA GLY A 47 17.85 10.50 25.96
C GLY A 47 16.33 10.42 25.79
N SER A 48 15.79 10.32 24.57
CA SER A 48 14.37 10.03 24.38
C SER A 48 14.10 8.55 24.66
N SER A 49 13.45 8.24 25.78
CA SER A 49 13.09 6.87 26.20
C SER A 49 11.80 6.34 25.56
N GLU A 50 11.03 7.18 24.88
CA GLU A 50 9.72 6.83 24.36
C GLU A 50 9.72 6.80 22.84
N SER A 51 10.03 5.64 22.26
CA SER A 51 9.69 5.34 20.87
C SER A 51 8.72 4.17 20.85
N GLY A 52 7.43 4.50 20.68
CA GLY A 52 6.35 3.53 20.48
C GLY A 52 6.22 3.14 19.01
N PHE A 53 5.41 2.11 18.74
CA PHE A 53 4.98 1.77 17.39
C PHE A 53 3.61 2.40 17.10
N HIS A 54 3.43 2.87 15.87
CA HIS A 54 2.17 3.42 15.35
C HIS A 54 1.77 2.68 14.08
N SER A 55 0.47 2.40 13.94
CA SER A 55 -0.08 1.76 12.76
C SER A 55 -0.57 2.80 11.77
N VAL A 56 -0.14 2.69 10.54
CA VAL A 56 -0.43 3.63 9.45
C VAL A 56 -0.79 2.87 8.19
N ARG A 57 -1.29 3.57 7.16
CA ARG A 57 -1.68 2.94 5.89
C ARG A 57 -0.88 3.53 4.75
N ILE A 58 -0.08 2.69 4.07
CA ILE A 58 0.66 3.10 2.87
C ILE A 58 -0.34 3.10 1.70
N VAL A 59 -0.49 4.25 1.04
CA VAL A 59 -1.48 4.48 -0.01
C VAL A 59 -0.85 4.82 -1.37
N GLY A 60 0.45 5.09 -1.40
CA GLY A 60 1.17 5.39 -2.63
C GLY A 60 2.67 5.46 -2.39
N TRP A 61 3.40 5.70 -3.47
CA TRP A 61 4.84 5.95 -3.44
C TRP A 61 5.22 6.92 -4.54
N GLY A 62 6.39 7.54 -4.40
CA GLY A 62 6.90 8.44 -5.40
C GLY A 62 8.40 8.64 -5.28
N GLU A 63 8.87 9.61 -6.05
CA GLU A 63 10.24 10.11 -6.04
C GLU A 63 10.20 11.62 -6.21
N GLU A 64 10.97 12.33 -5.40
CA GLU A 64 11.13 13.79 -5.47
C GLU A 64 12.60 14.13 -5.68
N ARG A 65 12.88 15.14 -6.50
CA ARG A 65 14.24 15.60 -6.74
C ARG A 65 14.64 16.63 -5.68
N GLN A 66 15.51 16.24 -4.75
CA GLN A 66 16.14 17.18 -3.82
C GLN A 66 17.58 17.48 -4.26
N GLY A 67 17.76 18.66 -4.85
CA GLY A 67 19.02 19.05 -5.48
C GLY A 67 19.35 18.16 -6.67
N ARG A 68 20.50 17.47 -6.59
CA ARG A 68 20.98 16.54 -7.64
C ARG A 68 20.63 15.08 -7.39
N LYS A 69 19.99 14.74 -6.26
CA LYS A 69 19.69 13.35 -5.90
C LYS A 69 18.18 13.11 -5.86
N PRO A 70 17.70 12.01 -6.45
CA PRO A 70 16.33 11.58 -6.24
C PRO A 70 16.14 11.01 -4.84
N ILE A 71 15.03 11.37 -4.18
CA ILE A 71 14.61 10.81 -2.90
C ILE A 71 13.28 10.10 -3.10
N LYS A 72 13.31 8.78 -2.91
CA LYS A 72 12.14 7.92 -2.92
C LYS A 72 11.36 8.07 -1.61
N TYR A 73 10.04 8.07 -1.70
CA TYR A 73 9.17 8.14 -0.53
C TYR A 73 7.94 7.23 -0.66
N TRP A 74 7.39 6.86 0.50
CA TRP A 74 6.03 6.34 0.68
C TRP A 74 5.08 7.50 0.97
N THR A 75 3.89 7.48 0.37
CA THR A 75 2.77 8.33 0.78
C THR A 75 1.90 7.53 1.72
N VAL A 76 1.69 8.06 2.92
CA VAL A 76 1.08 7.32 4.02
C VAL A 76 -0.07 8.13 4.61
N ALA A 77 -1.23 7.48 4.73
CA ALA A 77 -2.38 8.04 5.40
C ALA A 77 -2.25 7.83 6.92
N ASN A 78 -2.37 8.93 7.68
CA ASN A 78 -2.46 8.90 9.13
C ASN A 78 -3.94 8.91 9.58
N SER A 79 -4.16 8.76 10.88
CA SER A 79 -5.48 8.69 11.51
C SER A 79 -5.74 9.84 12.51
N TRP A 80 -5.01 10.96 12.39
CA TRP A 80 -5.07 12.10 13.31
C TRP A 80 -5.88 13.30 12.76
N GLY A 81 -6.73 13.06 11.75
CA GLY A 81 -7.53 14.11 11.11
C GLY A 81 -6.79 14.81 9.96
N GLN A 82 -7.53 15.64 9.23
CA GLN A 82 -7.03 16.30 8.02
C GLN A 82 -6.14 17.52 8.33
N ASP A 83 -6.28 18.12 9.52
CA ASP A 83 -5.49 19.28 9.94
C ASP A 83 -4.03 18.94 10.26
N TRP A 84 -3.71 17.64 10.38
CA TRP A 84 -2.36 17.18 10.66
C TRP A 84 -1.59 16.87 9.37
N GLY A 85 -0.30 17.24 9.32
CA GLY A 85 0.58 16.93 8.20
C GLY A 85 0.10 17.52 6.87
N GLU A 86 0.18 16.72 5.81
CA GLU A 86 -0.19 17.09 4.45
C GLU A 86 -1.64 16.67 4.17
N GLY A 87 -2.61 17.28 4.88
CA GLY A 87 -4.03 16.96 4.72
C GLY A 87 -4.44 15.63 5.36
N GLY A 88 -3.79 15.24 6.46
CA GLY A 88 -3.92 13.92 7.11
C GLY A 88 -2.95 12.86 6.58
N PHE A 89 -2.08 13.23 5.64
CA PHE A 89 -1.06 12.36 5.07
C PHE A 89 0.34 12.80 5.50
N PHE A 90 1.30 11.91 5.30
CA PHE A 90 2.71 12.24 5.38
C PHE A 90 3.50 11.45 4.34
N ARG A 91 4.68 11.97 4.03
CA ARG A 91 5.66 11.29 3.18
C ARG A 91 6.86 10.89 4.02
N ILE A 92 7.35 9.66 3.84
CA ILE A 92 8.49 9.10 4.59
C ILE A 92 9.45 8.39 3.63
N ARG A 93 10.76 8.41 3.91
CA ARG A 93 11.76 7.81 3.03
C ARG A 93 11.50 6.32 2.79
N ARG A 94 11.61 5.93 1.52
CA ARG A 94 11.41 4.56 1.04
C ARG A 94 12.74 3.89 0.67
N GLY A 95 12.83 2.58 0.87
CA GLY A 95 13.95 1.71 0.48
C GLY A 95 15.14 1.74 1.45
N VAL A 96 14.92 2.31 2.64
CA VAL A 96 15.93 2.38 3.72
C VAL A 96 15.34 1.98 5.06
N ASN A 97 14.11 1.43 5.07
CA ASN A 97 13.37 1.07 6.28
C ASN A 97 13.33 2.20 7.33
N GLU A 98 13.08 3.43 6.85
CA GLU A 98 13.03 4.62 7.69
C GLU A 98 11.98 4.43 8.79
N CYS A 99 12.36 4.69 10.04
CA CYS A 99 11.50 4.46 11.19
C CYS A 99 10.91 3.03 11.29
N LYS A 100 11.57 2.01 10.71
CA LYS A 100 11.07 0.63 10.67
C LYS A 100 9.75 0.43 9.91
N ILE A 101 9.35 1.37 9.04
CA ILE A 101 8.04 1.28 8.36
C ILE A 101 7.91 0.08 7.41
N GLU A 102 9.02 -0.50 6.96
CA GLU A 102 9.07 -1.63 6.03
C GLU A 102 9.19 -2.99 6.77
N ASP A 103 9.39 -3.00 8.10
CA ASP A 103 9.59 -4.23 8.89
C ASP A 103 8.30 -5.09 8.99
N PHE A 104 7.15 -4.45 9.13
CA PHE A 104 5.88 -5.13 9.39
C PHE A 104 4.75 -4.49 8.57
N VAL A 105 4.51 -5.09 7.41
CA VAL A 105 3.48 -4.66 6.47
C VAL A 105 2.51 -5.80 6.19
N LEU A 106 1.22 -5.50 6.22
CA LEU A 106 0.12 -6.43 5.99
C LEU A 106 -0.72 -5.98 4.80
N GLY A 107 -0.90 -6.89 3.85
CA GLY A 107 -1.87 -6.78 2.77
C GLY A 107 -3.07 -7.69 3.01
N ALA A 108 -4.19 -7.38 2.36
CA ALA A 108 -5.38 -8.22 2.38
C ALA A 108 -6.00 -8.29 0.99
N TRP A 109 -6.33 -9.50 0.55
CA TRP A 109 -7.07 -9.67 -0.70
C TRP A 109 -8.55 -9.33 -0.47
N ALA A 110 -9.05 -8.32 -1.18
CA ALA A 110 -10.47 -8.08 -1.26
C ALA A 110 -11.06 -8.96 -2.36
N ASN A 111 -12.01 -9.84 -2.02
CA ASN A 111 -12.81 -10.50 -3.05
C ASN A 111 -13.78 -9.44 -3.64
N VAL A 112 -13.40 -8.89 -4.79
CA VAL A 112 -14.12 -7.81 -5.46
C VAL A 112 -15.48 -8.27 -5.99
N GLU A 113 -15.68 -9.57 -6.25
CA GLU A 113 -16.99 -10.12 -6.64
C GLU A 113 -18.03 -9.97 -5.54
N THR A 114 -17.61 -10.04 -4.28
CA THR A 114 -18.52 -9.86 -3.13
C THR A 114 -18.84 -8.39 -2.83
N LEU A 115 -18.04 -7.45 -3.35
CA LEU A 115 -18.19 -6.01 -3.11
C LEU A 115 -18.78 -5.26 -4.31
N ARG A 116 -18.72 -5.84 -5.51
CA ARG A 116 -19.36 -5.29 -6.70
C ARG A 116 -20.88 -5.40 -6.54
N LYS A 117 -21.55 -4.25 -6.45
CA LYS A 117 -23.02 -4.22 -6.60
C LYS A 117 -23.37 -4.77 -7.99
N PRO A 118 -24.26 -5.77 -8.10
CA PRO A 118 -24.61 -6.33 -9.39
C PRO A 118 -25.26 -5.23 -10.25
N THR A 119 -24.89 -5.17 -11.52
CA THR A 119 -25.55 -4.23 -12.45
C THR A 119 -26.99 -4.69 -12.71
N VAL A 120 -27.84 -3.77 -13.17
CA VAL A 120 -29.25 -4.11 -13.53
C VAL A 120 -29.30 -5.25 -14.55
N GLN A 121 -28.36 -5.28 -15.50
CA GLN A 121 -28.21 -6.36 -16.48
C GLN A 121 -27.86 -7.70 -15.82
N GLU A 122 -26.96 -7.71 -14.84
CA GLU A 122 -26.59 -8.94 -14.11
C GLU A 122 -27.73 -9.44 -13.22
N VAL A 123 -28.49 -8.52 -12.62
CA VAL A 123 -29.71 -8.86 -11.87
C VAL A 123 -30.75 -9.50 -12.81
N PHE A 124 -30.95 -8.91 -14.00
CA PHE A 124 -31.87 -9.44 -15.00
C PHE A 124 -31.44 -10.81 -15.55
N LEU A 125 -30.15 -10.97 -15.86
CA LEU A 125 -29.59 -12.24 -16.32
C LEU A 125 -29.70 -13.34 -15.24
N ARG A 126 -29.46 -13.00 -13.97
CA ARG A 126 -29.70 -13.92 -12.84
C ARG A 126 -31.17 -14.28 -12.70
N ALA A 127 -32.10 -13.33 -12.83
CA ALA A 127 -33.54 -13.58 -12.81
C ALA A 127 -34.00 -14.47 -13.98
N ALA A 128 -33.30 -14.39 -15.13
CA ALA A 128 -33.50 -15.22 -16.30
C ALA A 128 -32.76 -16.58 -16.23
N GLY A 129 -32.09 -16.90 -15.13
CA GLY A 129 -31.37 -18.18 -14.94
C GLY A 129 -30.02 -18.28 -15.64
N VAL A 130 -29.46 -17.18 -16.16
CA VAL A 130 -28.17 -17.14 -16.86
C VAL A 130 -27.03 -16.91 -15.86
N ARG A 131 -26.05 -17.82 -15.83
CA ARG A 131 -24.80 -17.66 -15.07
C ARG A 131 -23.71 -17.05 -15.95
N LEU A 132 -23.08 -15.98 -15.48
CA LEU A 132 -21.84 -15.45 -16.06
C LEU A 132 -20.66 -16.27 -15.53
N ALA A 133 -19.71 -16.60 -16.40
CA ALA A 133 -18.49 -17.29 -16.00
C ALA A 133 -17.68 -16.37 -15.07
N ALA A 134 -17.33 -16.85 -13.88
CA ALA A 134 -16.38 -16.16 -13.02
C ALA A 134 -15.01 -16.21 -13.69
N GLU A 135 -14.35 -15.07 -13.81
CA GLU A 135 -12.94 -15.01 -14.15
C GLU A 135 -12.18 -15.53 -12.93
N GLU A 136 -11.63 -16.74 -13.00
CA GLU A 136 -10.89 -17.33 -11.88
C GLU A 136 -9.74 -16.40 -11.48
N ALA A 137 -9.89 -15.73 -10.34
CA ALA A 137 -8.80 -15.02 -9.70
C ALA A 137 -7.66 -16.01 -9.46
N SER A 138 -6.47 -15.69 -9.95
CA SER A 138 -5.27 -16.51 -9.78
C SER A 138 -5.11 -16.88 -8.30
N PRO A 139 -4.80 -18.15 -7.98
CA PRO A 139 -4.63 -18.57 -6.59
C PRO A 139 -3.54 -17.72 -5.89
N PRO A 140 -3.69 -17.45 -4.58
CA PRO A 140 -2.66 -16.73 -3.85
C PRO A 140 -1.34 -17.51 -3.94
N PRO A 141 -0.19 -16.84 -4.15
CA PRO A 141 1.10 -17.52 -4.15
C PRO A 141 1.31 -18.20 -2.80
N THR A 142 1.72 -19.46 -2.82
CA THR A 142 2.03 -20.23 -1.62
C THR A 142 3.36 -19.73 -1.02
N LEU A 143 3.57 -20.00 0.27
CA LEU A 143 4.74 -19.54 1.03
C LEU A 143 6.11 -19.98 0.45
N ASP A 144 6.12 -20.92 -0.49
CA ASP A 144 7.32 -21.57 -1.02
C ASP A 144 7.59 -21.28 -2.51
N GLU A 145 6.78 -20.48 -3.21
CA GLU A 145 7.03 -20.14 -4.62
C GLU A 145 7.68 -18.75 -4.82
N PRO A 146 8.85 -18.66 -5.48
CA PRO A 146 9.40 -17.38 -5.90
C PRO A 146 8.53 -16.77 -7.00
N TYR A 147 8.23 -15.46 -6.88
CA TYR A 147 7.49 -14.68 -7.88
C TYR A 147 8.12 -14.84 -9.28
N VAL A 148 7.49 -15.60 -10.17
CA VAL A 148 7.79 -15.57 -11.61
C VAL A 148 7.02 -14.40 -12.22
N LEU A 149 7.78 -13.39 -12.62
CA LEU A 149 7.30 -12.22 -13.36
C LEU A 149 6.71 -12.66 -14.70
N THR A 150 5.39 -12.53 -14.89
CA THR A 150 4.84 -12.43 -16.25
C THR A 150 4.84 -10.96 -16.62
N THR A 151 5.84 -10.53 -17.39
CA THR A 151 5.82 -9.22 -18.05
C THR A 151 4.70 -9.24 -19.09
N TYR A 152 3.63 -8.48 -18.85
CA TYR A 152 2.67 -8.14 -19.91
C TYR A 152 3.33 -7.17 -20.89
N SER A 153 4.08 -7.70 -21.85
CA SER A 153 4.35 -7.03 -23.11
C SER A 153 3.29 -7.47 -24.12
N ASN A 154 2.20 -6.72 -24.22
CA ASN A 154 1.41 -6.61 -25.45
C ASN A 154 0.36 -5.50 -25.32
N LEU A 155 0.73 -4.29 -25.73
CA LEU A 155 -0.20 -3.36 -26.33
C LEU A 155 0.15 -3.29 -27.83
N SER A 156 -0.75 -3.90 -28.58
CA SER A 156 -1.06 -3.73 -30.00
C SER A 156 -0.44 -2.53 -30.72
N ASN A 157 0.23 -2.81 -31.85
CA ASN A 157 0.17 -1.98 -33.04
C ASN A 157 -0.49 -2.80 -34.16
N VAL A 158 -1.77 -2.54 -34.39
CA VAL A 158 -2.48 -2.84 -35.64
C VAL A 158 -3.28 -1.59 -35.99
N ILE A 159 -2.74 -0.77 -36.89
CA ILE A 159 -3.41 -0.15 -38.04
C ILE A 159 -2.41 -0.18 -39.18
#